data_AF-A0A453BWX5-F1
#
_entry.id   AF-A0A453BWX5-F1
#
_cell.length_a   1.000
_cell.length_b   1.000
_cell.length_c   1.000
_cell.angle_alpha   90.00
_cell.angle_beta   90.00
_cell.angle_gamma   90.00
#
_symmetry.space_group_name_H-M   'P 1'
#
loop_
_entity.id
_entity.type
_entity.pdbx_description
1 polymer ?
#
loop_
_entity_poly.entity_id
_entity_poly.type
_entity_poly.pdbx_seq_one_letter_code
_entity_poly.pdbx_strand_id
1 'polypeptide(L)'
;AIKQNVRGFPRPQLDISATNIGKIVEQAMNTTLDPPFNPYENSLNFLIASYIIPYVGLTGYVGANPKLLTPQARRLVAGLLGVESAQDAVIRALLYERGLSRVASYGVGVAEVTAHISDLRNELGRRGVKDEGLVVVPGEGPEGQTVGNIIAGDRYSLAYDRTPEEILGIVYGTGSPAQAGGFFPQGADGRIARGLLM
;
A
#
# COMPACT_ATOMS: atom_id res chain seq x y z
N ALA A 1 2.56 14.18 20.12
CA ALA A 1 2.75 14.69 18.75
C ALA A 1 1.43 14.97 18.03
N ILE A 2 0.76 14.00 17.36
CA ILE A 2 -0.40 14.29 16.49
C ILE A 2 -1.58 14.96 17.25
N LYS A 3 -2.01 14.41 18.39
CA LYS A 3 -3.10 15.00 19.22
C LYS A 3 -2.76 16.40 19.79
N GLN A 4 -1.48 16.76 19.85
CA GLN A 4 -1.03 18.07 20.32
C GLN A 4 -0.94 19.09 19.17
N ASN A 5 -0.93 18.63 17.91
CA ASN A 5 -0.78 19.47 16.72
C ASN A 5 -2.10 19.67 15.96
N VAL A 6 -3.09 18.79 16.14
CA VAL A 6 -4.37 18.85 15.43
C VAL A 6 -5.52 18.34 16.31
N ARG A 7 -6.70 19.00 16.21
CA ARG A 7 -7.93 18.52 16.85
C ARG A 7 -8.30 17.16 16.24
N GLY A 8 -8.45 16.15 17.09
CA GLY A 8 -8.83 14.81 16.66
C GLY A 8 -10.25 14.76 16.09
N PHE A 9 -10.49 13.79 15.22
CA PHE A 9 -11.79 13.42 14.68
C PHE A 9 -11.98 11.90 14.79
N PRO A 10 -13.23 11.39 14.76
CA PRO A 10 -13.48 9.96 14.82
C PRO A 10 -12.74 9.22 13.70
N ARG A 11 -12.02 8.15 14.05
CA ARG A 11 -11.41 7.27 13.04
C ARG A 11 -12.51 6.44 12.38
N PRO A 12 -12.56 6.33 11.04
CA PRO A 12 -13.47 5.39 10.38
C PRO A 12 -13.20 3.95 10.84
N GLN A 13 -14.19 3.07 10.69
CA GLN A 13 -14.02 1.66 11.02
C GLN A 13 -12.97 1.05 10.09
N LEU A 14 -11.93 0.47 10.69
CA LEU A 14 -10.85 -0.20 9.99
C LEU A 14 -10.98 -1.71 10.22
N ASP A 15 -11.01 -2.50 9.14
CA ASP A 15 -10.98 -3.96 9.20
C ASP A 15 -9.58 -4.49 8.89
N ILE A 16 -8.83 -4.77 9.94
CA ILE A 16 -7.52 -5.44 9.89
C ILE A 16 -7.63 -6.91 10.32
N SER A 17 -8.82 -7.51 10.28
CA SER A 17 -8.99 -8.92 10.64
C SER A 17 -8.18 -9.83 9.72
N ALA A 18 -7.79 -10.99 10.25
CA ALA A 18 -7.12 -12.02 9.45
C ALA A 18 -7.96 -12.44 8.24
N THR A 19 -9.29 -12.49 8.38
CA THR A 19 -10.22 -12.79 7.29
C THR A 19 -10.15 -11.77 6.16
N ASN A 20 -10.14 -10.47 6.48
CA ASN A 20 -10.09 -9.43 5.46
C ASN A 20 -8.73 -9.41 4.75
N ILE A 21 -7.63 -9.46 5.52
CA ILE A 21 -6.28 -9.49 4.94
C ILE A 21 -6.07 -10.77 4.11
N GLY A 22 -6.61 -11.90 4.56
CA GLY A 22 -6.60 -13.16 3.82
C GLY A 22 -7.23 -13.02 2.44
N LYS A 23 -8.44 -12.44 2.35
CA LYS A 23 -9.12 -12.18 1.07
C LYS A 23 -8.32 -11.27 0.13
N ILE A 24 -7.64 -10.27 0.67
CA ILE A 24 -6.79 -9.37 -0.13
C ILE A 24 -5.60 -10.13 -0.73
N VAL A 25 -4.97 -11.00 0.06
CA VAL A 25 -3.85 -11.82 -0.44
C VAL A 25 -4.34 -12.86 -1.45
N GLU A 26 -5.50 -13.49 -1.22
CA GLU A 26 -6.14 -14.38 -2.21
C GLU A 26 -6.46 -13.66 -3.53
N GLN A 27 -6.97 -12.43 -3.43
CA GLN A 27 -7.23 -11.58 -4.60
C GLN A 27 -5.93 -11.24 -5.34
N ALA A 28 -4.86 -10.87 -4.62
CA ALA A 28 -3.56 -10.56 -5.22
C ALA A 28 -2.96 -11.76 -5.94
N MET A 29 -3.02 -12.94 -5.31
CA MET A 29 -2.51 -14.19 -5.86
C MET A 29 -3.45 -14.83 -6.88
N ASN A 30 -4.65 -14.25 -7.09
CA ASN A 30 -5.72 -14.78 -7.92
C ASN A 30 -6.02 -16.27 -7.66
N THR A 31 -6.05 -16.66 -6.38
CA THR A 31 -6.30 -18.05 -5.96
C THR A 31 -6.88 -18.10 -4.55
N THR A 32 -7.60 -19.17 -4.24
CA THR A 32 -8.01 -19.47 -2.86
C THR A 32 -6.86 -20.12 -2.11
N LEU A 33 -6.60 -19.66 -0.89
CA LEU A 33 -5.54 -20.19 -0.04
C LEU A 33 -6.13 -21.10 1.03
N ASP A 34 -5.55 -22.29 1.21
CA ASP A 34 -5.96 -23.23 2.25
C ASP A 34 -4.74 -23.64 3.11
N PRO A 35 -4.65 -23.21 4.38
CA PRO A 35 -5.58 -22.30 5.06
C PRO A 35 -5.48 -20.85 4.52
N PRO A 36 -6.52 -20.00 4.70
CA PRO A 36 -6.46 -18.59 4.30
C PRO A 36 -5.26 -17.87 4.92
N PHE A 37 -4.71 -16.87 4.21
CA PHE A 37 -3.57 -16.11 4.71
C PHE A 37 -3.91 -15.42 6.04
N ASN A 38 -3.19 -15.81 7.09
CA ASN A 38 -3.31 -15.22 8.42
C ASN A 38 -2.12 -14.27 8.69
N PRO A 39 -2.33 -12.94 8.74
CA PRO A 39 -1.28 -11.96 9.00
C PRO A 39 -0.68 -12.07 10.42
N TYR A 40 -1.36 -12.76 11.34
CA TYR A 40 -0.95 -12.88 12.74
C TYR A 40 -0.33 -14.25 13.08
N GLU A 41 -0.17 -15.12 12.08
CA GLU A 41 0.37 -16.46 12.27
C GLU A 41 1.83 -16.45 12.73
N ASN A 42 2.65 -15.61 12.09
CA ASN A 42 4.08 -15.51 12.35
C ASN A 42 4.64 -14.17 11.83
N SER A 43 5.91 -13.89 12.17
CA SER A 43 6.56 -12.63 11.80
C SER A 43 6.70 -12.39 10.30
N LEU A 44 6.84 -13.45 9.48
CA LEU A 44 6.92 -13.30 8.02
C LEU A 44 5.56 -12.90 7.44
N ASN A 45 4.47 -13.56 7.86
CA ASN A 45 3.12 -13.18 7.46
C ASN A 45 2.78 -11.76 7.91
N PHE A 46 3.17 -11.38 9.13
CA PHE A 46 2.98 -10.01 9.61
C PHE A 46 3.74 -8.98 8.76
N LEU A 47 4.97 -9.32 8.37
CA LEU A 47 5.78 -8.44 7.51
C LEU A 47 5.19 -8.31 6.10
N ILE A 48 4.70 -9.40 5.50
CA ILE A 48 3.99 -9.38 4.20
C ILE A 48 2.71 -8.54 4.33
N ALA A 49 1.92 -8.71 5.39
CA ALA A 49 0.72 -7.91 5.62
C ALA A 49 1.04 -6.42 5.78
N SER A 50 2.18 -6.10 6.42
CA SER A 50 2.66 -4.73 6.59
C SER A 50 3.06 -4.06 5.27
N TYR A 51 3.29 -4.82 4.20
CA TYR A 51 3.62 -4.30 2.86
C TYR A 51 2.40 -3.80 2.07
N ILE A 52 1.19 -4.19 2.46
CA ILE A 52 -0.03 -3.96 1.66
C ILE A 52 -0.43 -2.47 1.61
N ILE A 53 -0.33 -1.75 2.73
CA ILE A 53 -0.94 -0.41 2.87
C ILE A 53 0.04 0.77 2.91
N PRO A 54 1.19 0.74 3.60
CA PRO A 54 2.02 1.94 3.81
C PRO A 54 2.36 2.70 2.53
N TYR A 55 2.69 1.98 1.45
CA TYR A 55 2.99 2.58 0.15
C TYR A 55 1.80 3.33 -0.48
N VAL A 56 0.57 2.87 -0.24
CA VAL A 56 -0.66 3.55 -0.67
C VAL A 56 -0.77 4.91 0.04
N GLY A 57 -0.49 4.96 1.35
CA GLY A 57 -0.49 6.20 2.12
C GLY A 57 0.56 7.21 1.61
N LEU A 58 1.79 6.73 1.38
CA LEU A 58 2.89 7.53 0.82
C LEU A 58 2.50 8.19 -0.52
N THR A 59 1.99 7.41 -1.46
CA THR A 59 1.61 7.93 -2.80
C THR A 59 0.42 8.91 -2.72
N GLY A 60 -0.45 8.74 -1.72
CA GLY A 60 -1.49 9.71 -1.38
C GLY A 60 -0.94 11.06 -0.91
N TYR A 61 0.14 11.08 -0.10
CA TYR A 61 0.78 12.33 0.32
C TYR A 61 1.43 13.08 -0.85
N VAL A 62 2.09 12.36 -1.76
CA VAL A 62 2.65 12.94 -2.99
C VAL A 62 1.55 13.60 -3.83
N GLY A 63 0.43 12.90 -4.06
CA GLY A 63 -0.72 13.42 -4.82
C GLY A 63 -1.47 14.57 -4.11
N ALA A 64 -1.39 14.63 -2.78
CA ALA A 64 -1.98 15.70 -1.99
C ALA A 64 -1.15 16.99 -2.01
N ASN A 65 0.19 16.90 -2.04
CA ASN A 65 1.12 18.04 -1.96
C ASN A 65 0.73 19.27 -2.82
N PRO A 66 0.45 19.13 -4.13
CA PRO A 66 0.11 20.29 -4.97
C PRO A 66 -1.25 20.93 -4.60
N LYS A 67 -2.10 20.25 -3.83
CA LYS A 67 -3.44 20.70 -3.43
C LYS A 67 -3.45 21.40 -2.06
N LEU A 68 -2.32 21.43 -1.35
CA LEU A 68 -2.23 22.02 -0.01
C LEU A 68 -2.04 23.54 -0.08
N LEU A 69 -2.94 24.27 0.57
CA LEU A 69 -3.03 25.73 0.48
C LEU A 69 -2.13 26.48 1.48
N THR A 70 -1.80 25.87 2.61
CA THR A 70 -1.08 26.57 3.70
C THR A 70 0.32 25.97 3.94
N PRO A 71 1.30 26.78 4.34
CA PRO A 71 2.62 26.28 4.73
C PRO A 71 2.57 25.24 5.86
N GLN A 72 1.63 25.38 6.79
CA GLN A 72 1.44 24.44 7.90
C GLN A 72 0.99 23.07 7.41
N ALA A 73 0.04 23.03 6.47
CA ALA A 73 -0.41 21.78 5.86
C ALA A 73 0.69 21.11 5.05
N ARG A 74 1.44 21.89 4.25
CA ARG A 74 2.60 21.38 3.48
C ARG A 74 3.69 20.82 4.39
N ARG A 75 4.03 21.52 5.47
CA ARG A 75 4.99 21.04 6.47
C ARG A 75 4.54 19.73 7.12
N LEU A 76 3.25 19.63 7.47
CA LEU A 76 2.70 18.41 8.06
C LEU A 76 2.81 17.23 7.08
N VAL A 77 2.33 17.40 5.84
CA VAL A 77 2.36 16.32 4.83
C VAL A 77 3.78 15.94 4.44
N ALA A 78 4.69 16.90 4.29
CA ALA A 78 6.10 16.61 4.02
C ALA A 78 6.76 15.81 5.18
N GLY A 79 6.42 16.13 6.43
CA GLY A 79 6.89 15.37 7.59
C GLY A 79 6.35 13.94 7.65
N LEU A 80 5.06 13.75 7.34
CA LEU A 80 4.45 12.42 7.27
C LEU A 80 5.04 11.59 6.13
N LEU A 81 5.20 12.19 4.94
CA LEU A 81 5.80 11.56 3.77
C LEU A 81 7.20 11.00 4.10
N GLY A 82 8.05 11.79 4.75
CA GLY A 82 9.41 11.34 5.10
C GLY A 82 9.44 10.12 6.04
N VAL A 83 8.53 10.07 7.02
CA VAL A 83 8.43 8.93 7.95
C VAL A 83 7.91 7.68 7.25
N GLU A 84 6.89 7.84 6.41
CA GLU A 84 6.25 6.74 5.69
C GLU A 84 7.19 6.17 4.60
N SER A 85 7.97 7.02 3.93
CA SER A 85 9.04 6.58 3.02
C SER A 85 10.09 5.72 3.74
N ALA A 86 10.52 6.13 4.94
CA ALA A 86 11.48 5.36 5.71
C ALA A 86 10.89 4.01 6.17
N GLN A 87 9.62 4.00 6.59
CA GLN A 87 8.93 2.77 6.97
C GLN A 87 8.78 1.80 5.79
N ASP A 88 8.35 2.28 4.63
CA ASP A 88 8.21 1.45 3.42
C ASP A 88 9.56 0.84 3.00
N ALA A 89 10.63 1.63 2.99
CA ALA A 89 11.96 1.15 2.65
C ALA A 89 12.47 0.06 3.62
N VAL A 90 12.21 0.20 4.93
CA VAL A 90 12.57 -0.83 5.93
C VAL A 90 11.77 -2.11 5.71
N ILE A 91 10.46 -2.02 5.47
CA ILE A 91 9.61 -3.19 5.21
C ILE A 91 10.09 -3.90 3.94
N ARG A 92 10.32 -3.15 2.85
CA ARG A 92 10.82 -3.69 1.59
C ARG A 92 12.19 -4.33 1.74
N ALA A 93 13.12 -3.72 2.45
CA ALA A 93 14.45 -4.29 2.70
C ALA A 93 14.36 -5.63 3.46
N LEU A 94 13.55 -5.68 4.53
CA LEU A 94 13.34 -6.89 5.31
C LEU A 94 12.66 -8.01 4.49
N LEU A 95 11.75 -7.67 3.59
CA LEU A 95 11.14 -8.66 2.69
C LEU A 95 12.11 -9.10 1.59
N TYR A 96 12.92 -8.19 1.07
CA TYR A 96 13.92 -8.47 0.04
C TYR A 96 14.98 -9.46 0.55
N GLU A 97 15.48 -9.28 1.78
CA GLU A 97 16.36 -10.25 2.46
C GLU A 97 15.73 -11.65 2.56
N ARG A 98 14.39 -11.71 2.64
CA ARG A 98 13.61 -12.94 2.73
C ARG A 98 13.02 -13.36 1.38
N GLY A 99 13.38 -12.72 0.27
CA GLY A 99 12.70 -12.86 -1.02
C GLY A 99 12.62 -14.30 -1.54
N LEU A 100 13.69 -15.08 -1.30
CA LEU A 100 13.78 -16.50 -1.66
C LEU A 100 13.16 -17.46 -0.62
N SER A 101 12.79 -16.95 0.56
CA SER A 101 12.06 -17.75 1.54
C SER A 101 10.67 -18.05 0.99
N ARG A 102 10.17 -19.25 1.26
CA ARG A 102 8.80 -19.62 0.91
C ARG A 102 7.84 -19.20 2.00
N VAL A 103 6.66 -18.75 1.61
CA VAL A 103 5.53 -18.64 2.53
C VAL A 103 5.06 -20.05 2.83
N ALA A 104 5.37 -20.55 4.04
CA ALA A 104 5.40 -21.97 4.37
C ALA A 104 4.14 -22.76 3.98
N SER A 105 2.96 -22.14 4.08
CA SER A 105 1.67 -22.79 3.78
C SER A 105 1.31 -22.85 2.30
N TYR A 106 1.96 -22.07 1.43
CA TYR A 106 1.52 -21.87 0.03
C TYR A 106 2.57 -22.27 -1.00
N GLY A 107 3.81 -22.49 -0.58
CA GLY A 107 4.90 -22.84 -1.49
C GLY A 107 5.32 -21.72 -2.45
N VAL A 108 4.77 -20.52 -2.35
CA VAL A 108 5.16 -19.35 -3.16
C VAL A 108 6.28 -18.55 -2.49
N GLY A 109 7.10 -17.87 -3.29
CA GLY A 109 8.19 -17.04 -2.78
C GLY A 109 7.68 -15.72 -2.18
N VAL A 110 8.42 -15.14 -1.22
CA VAL A 110 8.06 -13.81 -0.67
C VAL A 110 8.06 -12.75 -1.76
N ALA A 111 9.07 -12.74 -2.63
CA ALA A 111 9.16 -11.77 -3.73
C ALA A 111 7.95 -11.87 -4.69
N GLU A 112 7.51 -13.09 -4.98
CA GLU A 112 6.33 -13.38 -5.81
C GLU A 112 5.05 -12.84 -5.19
N VAL A 113 4.79 -13.16 -3.91
CA VAL A 113 3.61 -12.65 -3.19
C VAL A 113 3.60 -11.12 -3.17
N THR A 114 4.74 -10.49 -2.92
CA THR A 114 4.82 -9.03 -2.90
C THR A 114 4.62 -8.40 -4.28
N ALA A 115 5.12 -9.04 -5.35
CA ALA A 115 4.86 -8.57 -6.72
C ALA A 115 3.36 -8.59 -7.03
N HIS A 116 2.67 -9.69 -6.70
CA HIS A 116 1.22 -9.79 -6.84
C HIS A 116 0.45 -8.75 -6.04
N ILE A 117 0.89 -8.41 -4.82
CA ILE A 117 0.27 -7.34 -4.03
C ILE A 117 0.49 -5.95 -4.67
N SER A 118 1.66 -5.70 -5.28
CA SER A 118 1.90 -4.45 -6.02
C SER A 118 1.06 -4.37 -7.30
N ASP A 119 0.94 -5.47 -8.04
CA ASP A 119 0.09 -5.57 -9.23
C ASP A 119 -1.38 -5.33 -8.87
N LEU A 120 -1.87 -5.93 -7.78
CA LEU A 120 -3.23 -5.68 -7.29
C LEU A 120 -3.46 -4.20 -6.97
N ARG A 121 -2.50 -3.51 -6.34
CA ARG A 121 -2.61 -2.06 -6.07
C ARG A 121 -2.68 -1.24 -7.36
N ASN A 122 -1.95 -1.64 -8.39
CA ASN A 122 -2.01 -0.99 -9.70
C ASN A 122 -3.36 -1.25 -10.40
N GLU A 123 -3.86 -2.49 -10.35
CA GLU A 123 -5.16 -2.88 -10.91
C GLU A 123 -6.30 -2.10 -10.24
N LEU A 124 -6.35 -2.09 -8.91
CA LEU A 124 -7.38 -1.39 -8.14
C LEU A 124 -7.29 0.13 -8.29
N GLY A 125 -6.09 0.67 -8.52
CA GLY A 125 -5.89 2.08 -8.85
C GLY A 125 -6.37 2.45 -10.26
N ARG A 126 -6.37 1.51 -11.21
CA ARG A 126 -6.85 1.68 -12.61
C ARG A 126 -6.15 2.78 -13.42
N ARG A 127 -4.99 3.26 -12.99
CA ARG A 127 -4.29 4.42 -13.60
C ARG A 127 -2.80 4.18 -13.80
N GLY A 128 -2.48 3.03 -14.38
CA GLY A 128 -1.13 2.63 -14.74
C GLY A 128 -0.33 2.06 -13.56
N VAL A 129 0.96 1.85 -13.80
CA VAL A 129 1.90 1.32 -12.82
C VAL A 129 2.36 2.44 -11.91
N LYS A 130 2.08 2.29 -10.62
CA LYS A 130 2.42 3.25 -9.57
C LYS A 130 2.92 2.55 -8.31
N ASP A 131 3.35 1.31 -8.46
CA ASP A 131 3.95 0.45 -7.46
C ASP A 131 4.64 -0.71 -8.18
N GLU A 132 5.70 -1.20 -7.60
CA GLU A 132 6.57 -2.23 -8.15
C GLU A 132 6.90 -3.26 -7.05
N GLY A 133 7.10 -4.51 -7.46
CA GLY A 133 7.54 -5.57 -6.56
C GLY A 133 8.97 -5.37 -6.05
N LEU A 134 9.41 -6.25 -5.15
CA LEU A 134 10.77 -6.21 -4.57
C LEU A 134 11.88 -6.57 -5.55
N VAL A 135 11.51 -7.26 -6.63
CA VAL A 135 12.39 -7.67 -7.72
C VAL A 135 11.73 -7.24 -9.02
N VAL A 136 12.46 -6.48 -9.84
CA VAL A 136 12.02 -5.97 -11.14
C VAL A 136 12.97 -6.47 -12.23
N VAL A 137 12.58 -6.35 -13.49
CA VAL A 137 13.51 -6.63 -14.60
C VAL A 137 14.63 -5.58 -14.62
N PRO A 138 15.86 -5.91 -15.07
CA PRO A 138 16.99 -4.98 -14.99
C PRO A 138 16.71 -3.58 -15.55
N GLY A 139 15.99 -3.49 -16.68
CA GLY A 139 15.65 -2.21 -17.31
C GLY A 139 14.68 -1.33 -16.53
N GLU A 140 14.00 -1.87 -15.52
CA GLU A 140 13.08 -1.15 -14.62
C GLU A 140 13.73 -0.83 -13.26
N GLY A 141 14.85 -1.46 -12.92
CA GLY A 141 15.53 -1.17 -11.67
C GLY A 141 16.40 0.09 -11.72
N PRO A 142 16.99 0.49 -10.58
CA PRO A 142 17.90 1.63 -10.49
C PRO A 142 18.96 1.63 -11.60
N GLU A 143 19.01 2.75 -12.33
CA GLU A 143 19.89 2.99 -13.49
C GLU A 143 19.77 1.96 -14.64
N GLY A 144 18.73 1.13 -14.64
CA GLY A 144 18.58 0.04 -15.59
C GLY A 144 19.57 -1.12 -15.39
N GLN A 145 20.20 -1.21 -14.21
CA GLN A 145 21.35 -2.10 -13.96
C GLN A 145 21.12 -3.12 -12.85
N THR A 146 20.10 -2.95 -12.03
CA THR A 146 19.84 -3.82 -10.87
C THR A 146 18.42 -4.36 -10.92
N VAL A 147 18.20 -5.48 -10.24
CA VAL A 147 16.87 -6.11 -10.15
C VAL A 147 16.21 -5.85 -8.79
N GLY A 148 16.98 -5.45 -7.77
CA GLY A 148 16.45 -5.21 -6.44
C GLY A 148 15.73 -3.87 -6.34
N ASN A 149 14.54 -3.87 -5.76
CA ASN A 149 13.70 -2.69 -5.66
C ASN A 149 13.13 -2.51 -4.25
N ILE A 150 13.97 -1.93 -3.38
CA ILE A 150 13.59 -1.63 -1.99
C ILE A 150 13.01 -0.21 -1.82
N ILE A 151 12.99 0.59 -2.88
CA ILE A 151 12.40 1.94 -2.92
C ILE A 151 11.74 2.10 -4.29
N ALA A 152 10.42 1.98 -4.36
CA ALA A 152 9.70 2.11 -5.62
C ALA A 152 9.48 3.59 -5.99
N GLY A 153 9.94 3.96 -7.18
CA GLY A 153 9.81 5.29 -7.76
C GLY A 153 9.70 5.23 -9.27
N ASP A 154 9.30 6.34 -9.89
CA ASP A 154 9.20 6.44 -11.34
C ASP A 154 10.58 6.42 -12.02
N ARG A 155 10.60 6.54 -13.34
CA ARG A 155 11.85 6.58 -14.13
C ARG A 155 12.83 7.71 -13.77
N TYR A 156 12.40 8.68 -12.97
CA TYR A 156 13.21 9.78 -12.46
C TYR A 156 13.53 9.62 -10.97
N SER A 157 13.27 8.44 -10.41
CA SER A 157 13.40 8.13 -8.98
C SER A 157 12.52 9.01 -8.09
N LEU A 158 11.39 9.49 -8.61
CA LEU A 158 10.39 10.22 -7.83
C LEU A 158 9.34 9.26 -7.31
N ALA A 159 8.89 9.46 -6.07
CA ALA A 159 7.76 8.71 -5.54
C ALA A 159 6.51 8.95 -6.39
N TYR A 160 5.78 7.87 -6.72
CA TYR A 160 4.54 7.97 -7.47
C TYR A 160 3.46 8.76 -6.71
N ASP A 161 2.57 9.43 -7.45
CA ASP A 161 1.41 10.10 -6.89
C ASP A 161 0.14 9.26 -7.11
N ARG A 162 -0.82 9.29 -6.18
CA ARG A 162 -2.16 8.76 -6.40
C ARG A 162 -3.22 9.81 -6.07
N THR A 163 -4.27 9.86 -6.89
CA THR A 163 -5.48 10.64 -6.63
C THR A 163 -6.32 9.99 -5.53
N PRO A 164 -7.21 10.75 -4.86
CA PRO A 164 -8.11 10.18 -3.86
C PRO A 164 -8.94 9.00 -4.39
N GLU A 165 -9.36 9.06 -5.66
CA GLU A 165 -10.13 8.00 -6.31
C GLU A 165 -9.33 6.70 -6.44
N GLU A 166 -8.05 6.80 -6.83
CA GLU A 166 -7.13 5.66 -6.88
C GLU A 166 -6.91 5.07 -5.48
N ILE A 167 -6.67 5.93 -4.47
CA ILE A 167 -6.48 5.49 -3.09
C ILE A 167 -7.71 4.76 -2.57
N LEU A 168 -8.90 5.34 -2.76
CA LEU A 168 -10.17 4.75 -2.29
C LEU A 168 -10.46 3.41 -2.98
N GLY A 169 -10.25 3.31 -4.30
CA GLY A 169 -10.38 2.04 -5.01
C GLY A 169 -9.49 0.93 -4.44
N ILE A 170 -8.26 1.28 -4.04
CA ILE A 170 -7.31 0.34 -3.42
C ILE A 170 -7.72 -0.02 -1.99
N VAL A 171 -7.94 0.96 -1.11
CA VAL A 171 -8.23 0.68 0.32
C VAL A 171 -9.60 0.04 0.54
N TYR A 172 -10.52 0.19 -0.41
CA TYR A 172 -11.78 -0.54 -0.43
C TYR A 172 -11.67 -1.93 -1.06
N GLY A 173 -10.58 -2.24 -1.77
CA GLY A 173 -10.41 -3.54 -2.45
C GLY A 173 -11.32 -3.76 -3.65
N THR A 174 -12.05 -2.74 -4.10
CA THR A 174 -13.09 -2.84 -5.15
C THR A 174 -12.67 -2.26 -6.49
N GLY A 175 -11.60 -1.46 -6.49
CA GLY A 175 -11.21 -0.64 -7.65
C GLY A 175 -12.21 0.48 -7.97
N SER A 176 -13.17 0.73 -7.07
CA SER A 176 -14.19 1.77 -7.22
C SER A 176 -14.21 2.65 -5.97
N PRO A 177 -13.99 3.97 -6.09
CA PRO A 177 -14.09 4.88 -4.95
C PRO A 177 -15.52 5.03 -4.40
N ALA A 178 -16.52 4.53 -5.13
CA ALA A 178 -17.93 4.59 -4.75
C ALA A 178 -18.41 3.35 -3.98
N GLN A 179 -17.59 2.30 -3.87
CA GLN A 179 -17.97 1.04 -3.24
C GLN A 179 -17.05 0.73 -2.07
N ALA A 180 -17.54 0.95 -0.84
CA ALA A 180 -16.84 0.62 0.39
C ALA A 180 -16.57 -0.90 0.51
N GLY A 181 -15.52 -1.25 1.25
CA GLY A 181 -15.05 -2.62 1.38
C GLY A 181 -13.65 -2.69 1.96
N GLY A 182 -13.01 -3.85 1.85
CA GLY A 182 -11.61 -4.05 2.20
C GLY A 182 -11.29 -3.52 3.59
N PHE A 183 -10.30 -2.63 3.70
CA PHE A 183 -9.89 -2.07 4.98
C PHE A 183 -10.92 -1.10 5.59
N PHE A 184 -11.83 -0.54 4.80
CA PHE A 184 -12.85 0.40 5.26
C PHE A 184 -14.24 -0.10 4.86
N PRO A 185 -14.78 -1.13 5.55
CA PRO A 185 -16.04 -1.76 5.17
C PRO A 185 -17.25 -0.83 5.22
N GLN A 186 -17.18 0.25 6.00
CA GLN A 186 -18.21 1.29 6.11
C GLN A 186 -17.84 2.59 5.37
N GLY A 187 -16.79 2.55 4.55
CA GLY A 187 -16.25 3.71 3.87
C GLY A 187 -15.24 4.50 4.71
N ALA A 188 -14.36 5.21 4.02
CA ALA A 188 -13.43 6.17 4.60
C ALA A 188 -14.15 7.48 4.94
N ASP A 189 -13.49 8.32 5.74
CA ASP A 189 -14.05 9.58 6.20
C ASP A 189 -13.51 10.82 5.46
N GLY A 190 -14.16 11.96 5.65
CA GLY A 190 -13.83 13.25 5.06
C GLY A 190 -14.66 13.59 3.83
N ARG A 191 -14.61 14.87 3.43
CA ARG A 191 -15.45 15.43 2.34
C ARG A 191 -15.30 14.67 1.03
N ILE A 192 -14.08 14.23 0.69
CA ILE A 192 -13.80 13.55 -0.58
C ILE A 192 -14.39 12.14 -0.57
N ALA A 193 -14.05 11.32 0.43
CA ALA A 193 -14.55 9.94 0.52
C ALA A 193 -16.07 9.89 0.59
N ARG A 194 -16.70 10.70 1.47
CA ARG A 194 -18.16 10.77 1.59
C ARG A 194 -18.84 11.30 0.33
N GLY A 195 -18.17 12.16 -0.44
CA GLY A 195 -18.72 12.71 -1.69
C GLY A 195 -18.64 11.74 -2.87
N LEU A 196 -17.79 10.70 -2.78
CA LEU A 196 -17.62 9.69 -3.81
C LEU A 196 -18.42 8.41 -3.52
N LEU A 197 -18.71 8.12 -2.25
CA LEU A 197 -19.60 7.04 -1.84
C LEU A 197 -21.03 7.37 -2.27
N MET A 198 -21.66 6.44 -2.99
CA MET A 198 -23.08 6.51 -3.39
C MET A 198 -24.00 6.01 -2.29
#